data_AF-A0ABD1PZE7-F1
#
_entry.id   AF-A0ABD1PZE7-F1
#
_cell.length_a   1.000
_cell.length_b   1.000
_cell.length_c   1.000
_cell.angle_alpha   90.00
_cell.angle_beta   90.00
_cell.angle_gamma   90.00
#
_symmetry.space_group_name_H-M   'P 1'
#
loop_
_entity.id
_entity.type
_entity.pdbx_description
1 polymer ?
#
loop_
_entity_poly.entity_id
_entity_poly.type
_entity_poly.pdbx_seq_one_letter_code
_entity_poly.pdbx_strand_id
1 'polypeptide(L)'
;MNPGTENNPYLGFVYTSFLERATFVSHGNTARLAKEGGDPVLARICGTIAADEKHHENAYIRIVEKLLEIDTSESMIAIGDMMRKKIIMHAHLMYDGRDEHLFEHFSAVALRLGVYTADDYADILEFLIERWRLEKLEGLRGEGRRAQDFVCGLPSRIRKLQERADERARKMEPQSVKFSWIFNKQVTL
;
A
#
# COMPACT_ATOMS: atom_id res chain seq x y z
N MET A 1 -9.60 14.84 2.20
CA MET A 1 -9.22 13.45 1.88
C MET A 1 -10.37 12.54 2.30
N ASN A 2 -10.84 11.64 1.44
CA ASN A 2 -11.87 10.65 1.77
C ASN A 2 -11.30 9.25 1.47
N PRO A 3 -10.97 8.43 2.49
CA PRO A 3 -10.40 7.10 2.29
C PRO A 3 -11.43 6.06 1.79
N GLY A 4 -12.69 6.46 1.57
CA GLY A 4 -13.75 5.55 1.12
C GLY A 4 -14.25 4.59 2.19
N THR A 5 -13.98 4.89 3.47
CA THR A 5 -14.29 4.02 4.62
C THR A 5 -15.68 4.27 5.21
N GLU A 6 -16.41 5.30 4.77
CA GLU A 6 -17.85 5.48 5.02
C GLU A 6 -18.27 5.46 6.51
N ASN A 7 -17.38 5.89 7.41
CA ASN A 7 -17.56 5.76 8.88
C ASN A 7 -17.83 4.31 9.34
N ASN A 8 -17.47 3.32 8.51
CA ASN A 8 -17.61 1.91 8.77
C ASN A 8 -16.30 1.37 9.38
N PRO A 9 -16.32 0.83 10.62
CA PRO A 9 -15.12 0.34 11.27
C PRO A 9 -14.48 -0.85 10.54
N TYR A 10 -15.26 -1.68 9.83
CA TYR A 10 -14.71 -2.80 9.06
C TYR A 10 -13.83 -2.28 7.92
N LEU A 11 -14.34 -1.32 7.14
CA LEU A 11 -13.58 -0.67 6.06
C LEU A 11 -12.37 0.08 6.62
N GLY A 12 -12.57 0.80 7.73
CA GLY A 12 -11.52 1.56 8.40
C GLY A 12 -10.34 0.70 8.86
N PHE A 13 -10.60 -0.41 9.55
CA PHE A 13 -9.53 -1.27 10.07
C PHE A 13 -8.83 -2.08 8.98
N VAL A 14 -9.53 -2.43 7.89
CA VAL A 14 -8.88 -3.00 6.70
C VAL A 14 -7.94 -1.98 6.06
N TYR A 15 -8.41 -0.73 5.90
CA TYR A 15 -7.63 0.37 5.34
C TYR A 15 -6.37 0.65 6.17
N THR A 16 -6.49 0.78 7.49
CA THR A 16 -5.34 1.04 8.37
C THR A 16 -4.38 -0.14 8.42
N SER A 17 -4.88 -1.39 8.48
CA SER A 17 -4.01 -2.58 8.45
C SER A 17 -3.12 -2.60 7.21
N PHE A 18 -3.67 -2.22 6.06
CA PHE A 18 -2.90 -2.13 4.82
C PHE A 18 -1.88 -1.01 4.86
N LEU A 19 -2.29 0.18 5.30
CA LEU A 19 -1.46 1.38 5.26
C LEU A 19 -0.30 1.34 6.23
N GLU A 20 -0.51 0.86 7.46
CA GLU A 20 0.59 0.73 8.42
C GLU A 20 1.66 -0.23 7.91
N ARG A 21 1.26 -1.27 7.18
CA ARG A 21 2.22 -2.15 6.52
C ARG A 21 2.93 -1.44 5.35
N ALA A 22 2.22 -0.64 4.58
CA ALA A 22 2.81 0.15 3.49
C ALA A 22 3.84 1.17 4.01
N THR A 23 3.54 1.86 5.11
CA THR A 23 4.48 2.80 5.74
C THR A 23 5.66 2.07 6.39
N PHE A 24 5.43 0.91 7.04
CA PHE A 24 6.51 0.04 7.51
C PHE A 24 7.50 -0.32 6.40
N VAL A 25 7.00 -0.77 5.23
CA VAL A 25 7.83 -1.12 4.07
C VAL A 25 8.58 0.11 3.55
N SER A 26 7.87 1.22 3.32
CA SER A 26 8.46 2.47 2.81
C SER A 26 9.57 3.03 3.71
N HIS A 27 9.32 3.09 5.02
CA HIS A 27 10.33 3.54 5.99
C HIS A 27 11.50 2.56 6.10
N GLY A 28 11.25 1.25 6.08
CA GLY A 28 12.30 0.23 6.07
C GLY A 28 13.21 0.32 4.86
N ASN A 29 12.63 0.49 3.66
CA ASN A 29 13.39 0.67 2.43
C ASN A 29 14.18 1.98 2.43
N THR A 30 13.59 3.07 2.91
CA THR A 30 14.30 4.35 3.08
C THR A 30 15.45 4.25 4.09
N ALA A 31 15.27 3.50 5.18
CA ALA A 31 16.33 3.25 6.16
C ALA A 31 17.52 2.50 5.53
N ARG A 32 17.23 1.50 4.67
CA ARG A 32 18.25 0.77 3.93
C ARG A 32 19.00 1.68 2.95
N LEU A 33 18.29 2.50 2.17
CA LEU A 33 18.90 3.48 1.26
C LEU A 33 19.79 4.49 2.01
N ALA A 34 19.33 4.99 3.16
CA ALA A 34 20.12 5.90 4.00
C ALA A 34 21.42 5.25 4.48
N LYS A 35 21.36 3.98 4.91
CA LYS A 35 22.54 3.22 5.34
C LYS A 35 23.50 2.97 4.17
N GLU A 36 22.99 2.60 3.00
CA GLU A 36 23.77 2.42 1.77
C GLU A 36 24.42 3.74 1.32
N GLY A 37 23.72 4.87 1.52
CA GLY A 37 24.23 6.22 1.30
C GLY A 37 25.23 6.72 2.36
N GLY A 38 25.59 5.90 3.35
CA GLY A 38 26.56 6.25 4.38
C GLY A 38 26.02 7.11 5.53
N ASP A 39 24.70 7.23 5.68
CA ASP A 39 24.07 7.97 6.78
C ASP A 39 23.41 7.02 7.80
N PRO A 40 24.16 6.57 8.83
CA PRO A 40 23.64 5.67 9.84
C PRO A 40 22.61 6.34 10.78
N VAL A 41 22.63 7.67 10.89
CA VAL A 41 21.70 8.41 11.77
C VAL A 41 20.33 8.47 11.13
N LEU A 42 20.26 8.84 9.84
CA LEU A 42 19.02 8.82 9.08
C LEU A 42 18.45 7.39 8.98
N ALA A 43 19.30 6.39 8.76
CA ALA A 43 18.88 4.99 8.77
C ALA A 43 18.22 4.60 10.10
N ARG A 44 18.78 5.05 11.24
CA ARG A 44 18.20 4.81 12.56
C ARG A 44 16.85 5.51 12.73
N ILE A 45 16.72 6.76 12.31
CA ILE A 45 15.45 7.51 12.38
C ILE A 45 14.35 6.77 11.61
N CYS A 46 14.61 6.43 10.34
CA CYS A 46 13.65 5.71 9.51
C CYS A 46 13.32 4.32 10.08
N GLY A 47 14.32 3.61 10.61
CA GLY A 47 14.12 2.30 11.24
C GLY A 47 13.30 2.35 12.52
N THR A 48 13.46 3.40 13.34
CA THR A 48 12.64 3.60 14.55
C THR A 48 11.18 3.85 14.18
N ILE A 49 10.91 4.72 13.19
CA ILE A 49 9.53 4.95 12.72
C ILE A 49 8.93 3.65 12.18
N ALA A 50 9.68 2.91 11.35
CA ALA A 50 9.21 1.62 10.84
C ALA A 50 8.85 0.63 11.96
N ALA A 51 9.60 0.60 13.06
CA ALA A 51 9.29 -0.26 14.20
C ALA A 51 7.92 0.11 14.84
N ASP A 52 7.62 1.40 14.96
CA ASP A 52 6.32 1.87 15.45
C ASP A 52 5.18 1.46 14.49
N GLU A 53 5.37 1.65 13.18
CA GLU A 53 4.36 1.22 12.19
C GLU A 53 4.12 -0.29 12.23
N LYS A 54 5.14 -1.08 12.55
CA LYS A 54 4.97 -2.52 12.74
C LYS A 54 4.09 -2.84 13.95
N HIS A 55 4.19 -2.07 15.02
CA HIS A 55 3.33 -2.20 16.19
C HIS A 55 1.87 -1.81 15.85
N HIS A 56 1.67 -0.72 15.12
CA HIS A 56 0.35 -0.30 14.64
C HIS A 56 -0.30 -1.34 13.71
N GLU A 57 0.45 -1.84 12.72
CA GLU A 57 0.03 -2.91 11.81
C GLU A 57 -0.48 -4.12 12.61
N ASN A 58 0.31 -4.59 13.58
CA ASN A 58 -0.05 -5.75 14.39
C ASN A 58 -1.33 -5.52 15.21
N ALA A 59 -1.55 -4.30 15.69
CA ALA A 59 -2.76 -3.96 16.43
C ALA A 59 -4.00 -4.00 15.52
N TYR A 60 -3.96 -3.33 14.37
CA TYR A 60 -5.10 -3.28 13.44
C TYR A 60 -5.43 -4.63 12.81
N ILE A 61 -4.40 -5.41 12.44
CA ILE A 61 -4.59 -6.75 11.91
C ILE A 61 -5.36 -7.63 12.88
N ARG A 62 -5.04 -7.57 14.18
CA ARG A 62 -5.73 -8.35 15.21
C ARG A 62 -7.20 -7.95 15.36
N ILE A 63 -7.52 -6.68 15.14
CA ILE A 63 -8.92 -6.23 15.14
C ILE A 63 -9.67 -6.88 13.98
N VAL A 64 -9.12 -6.86 12.77
CA VAL A 64 -9.74 -7.50 11.60
C VAL A 64 -9.81 -9.02 11.75
N GLU A 65 -8.79 -9.66 12.34
CA GLU A 65 -8.83 -11.09 12.70
C GLU A 65 -10.04 -11.37 13.60
N LYS A 66 -10.26 -10.53 14.62
CA LYS A 66 -11.39 -10.72 15.52
C LYS A 66 -12.73 -10.49 14.82
N LEU A 67 -12.83 -9.51 13.93
CA LEU A 67 -14.02 -9.26 13.12
C LEU A 67 -14.36 -10.47 12.23
N LEU A 68 -13.35 -11.10 11.61
CA LEU A 68 -13.55 -12.30 10.80
C LEU A 68 -14.04 -13.52 11.61
N GLU A 69 -13.68 -13.61 12.90
CA GLU A 69 -14.19 -14.66 13.79
C GLU A 69 -15.66 -14.46 14.19
N ILE A 70 -16.06 -13.21 14.47
CA ILE A 70 -17.39 -12.91 15.01
C ILE A 70 -18.42 -12.60 13.92
N ASP A 71 -17.96 -12.11 12.77
CA ASP A 71 -18.78 -11.64 11.66
C ASP A 71 -18.07 -11.87 10.32
N THR A 72 -17.92 -13.14 9.96
CA THR A 72 -17.08 -13.59 8.84
C THR A 72 -17.56 -13.03 7.49
N SER A 73 -18.87 -13.05 7.23
CA SER A 73 -19.42 -12.66 5.92
C SER A 73 -19.24 -11.16 5.67
N GLU A 74 -19.65 -10.30 6.62
CA GLU A 74 -19.55 -8.85 6.44
C GLU A 74 -18.09 -8.40 6.43
N SER A 75 -17.23 -9.01 7.25
CA SER A 75 -15.78 -8.75 7.22
C SER A 75 -15.17 -9.09 5.87
N MET A 76 -15.51 -10.24 5.28
CA MET A 76 -15.00 -10.63 3.97
C MET A 76 -15.52 -9.69 2.86
N ILE A 77 -16.78 -9.24 2.95
CA ILE A 77 -17.36 -8.26 2.01
C ILE A 77 -16.62 -6.92 2.14
N ALA A 78 -16.37 -6.43 3.35
CA ALA A 78 -15.66 -5.19 3.62
C ALA A 78 -14.21 -5.23 3.11
N ILE A 79 -13.50 -6.34 3.31
CA ILE A 79 -12.17 -6.54 2.72
C ILE A 79 -12.26 -6.45 1.19
N GLY A 80 -13.21 -7.16 0.59
CA GLY A 80 -13.43 -7.12 -0.86
C GLY A 80 -13.75 -5.72 -1.39
N ASP A 81 -14.56 -4.96 -0.67
CA ASP A 81 -14.95 -3.59 -1.02
C ASP A 81 -13.74 -2.64 -1.01
N MET A 82 -12.94 -2.65 0.05
CA MET A 82 -11.71 -1.86 0.12
C MET A 82 -10.75 -2.18 -1.03
N MET A 83 -10.64 -3.46 -1.40
CA MET A 83 -9.79 -3.87 -2.52
C MET A 83 -10.35 -3.48 -3.89
N ARG A 84 -11.68 -3.40 -4.06
CA ARG A 84 -12.30 -2.85 -5.29
C ARG A 84 -12.10 -1.35 -5.41
N LYS A 85 -12.24 -0.63 -4.29
CA LYS A 85 -12.00 0.83 -4.20
C LYS A 85 -10.53 1.17 -4.43
N LYS A 86 -9.63 0.19 -4.29
CA LYS A 86 -8.17 0.32 -4.17
C LYS A 86 -7.81 1.08 -2.89
N ILE A 87 -6.71 0.69 -2.26
CA ILE A 87 -6.25 1.42 -1.07
C ILE A 87 -5.66 2.76 -1.54
N ILE A 88 -6.44 3.81 -1.37
CA ILE A 88 -6.04 5.17 -1.74
C ILE A 88 -5.00 5.66 -0.72
N MET A 89 -3.82 6.01 -1.21
CA MET A 89 -2.79 6.62 -0.36
C MET A 89 -3.29 7.95 0.23
N HIS A 90 -3.04 8.17 1.51
CA HIS A 90 -3.52 9.36 2.21
C HIS A 90 -3.19 10.65 1.44
N ALA A 91 -1.93 10.82 1.07
CA ALA A 91 -1.45 12.02 0.41
C ALA A 91 -1.74 12.09 -1.12
N HIS A 92 -2.72 11.35 -1.65
CA HIS A 92 -3.02 11.35 -3.09
C HIS A 92 -3.44 12.73 -3.65
N LEU A 93 -3.88 13.66 -2.80
CA LEU A 93 -4.22 15.05 -3.17
C LEU A 93 -3.09 16.03 -2.87
N MET A 94 -1.84 15.56 -2.84
CA MET A 94 -0.67 16.39 -2.58
C MET A 94 -0.52 17.48 -3.64
N TYR A 95 -0.34 18.72 -3.20
CA TYR A 95 -0.19 19.88 -4.07
C TYR A 95 0.75 20.90 -3.40
N ASP A 96 1.70 21.44 -4.17
CA ASP A 96 2.69 22.41 -3.68
C ASP A 96 2.42 23.85 -4.14
N GLY A 97 1.26 24.11 -4.74
CA GLY A 97 0.93 25.41 -5.34
C GLY A 97 1.36 25.55 -6.81
N ARG A 98 1.97 24.52 -7.42
CA ARG A 98 2.51 24.60 -8.80
C ARG A 98 2.24 23.34 -9.62
N ASP A 99 2.44 22.17 -9.04
CA ASP A 99 2.34 20.89 -9.75
C ASP A 99 1.04 20.16 -9.38
N GLU A 100 0.09 20.12 -10.32
CA GLU A 100 -1.21 19.45 -10.16
C GLU A 100 -1.08 17.92 -10.06
N HIS A 101 0.05 17.36 -10.49
CA HIS A 101 0.34 15.91 -10.52
C HIS A 101 1.41 15.50 -9.51
N LEU A 102 1.65 16.33 -8.49
CA LEU A 102 2.76 16.16 -7.55
C LEU A 102 2.79 14.78 -6.88
N PHE A 103 1.64 14.22 -6.51
CA PHE A 103 1.57 12.88 -5.94
C PHE A 103 2.00 11.79 -6.92
N GLU A 104 1.61 11.91 -8.20
CA GLU A 104 1.98 10.95 -9.25
C GLU A 104 3.48 11.01 -9.52
N HIS A 105 4.04 12.22 -9.63
CA HIS A 105 5.48 12.44 -9.79
C HIS A 105 6.27 11.91 -8.58
N PHE A 106 5.84 12.21 -7.35
CA PHE A 106 6.46 11.67 -6.14
C PHE A 106 6.42 10.13 -6.13
N SER A 107 5.27 9.55 -6.45
CA SER A 107 5.08 8.10 -6.45
C SER A 107 5.96 7.41 -7.51
N ALA A 108 6.14 8.02 -8.68
CA ALA A 108 7.05 7.50 -9.70
C ALA A 108 8.51 7.47 -9.22
N VAL A 109 8.97 8.53 -8.56
CA VAL A 109 10.33 8.56 -7.96
C VAL A 109 10.48 7.48 -6.88
N ALA A 110 9.47 7.33 -6.00
CA ALA A 110 9.48 6.31 -4.95
C ALA A 110 9.50 4.88 -5.52
N LEU A 111 8.74 4.63 -6.59
CA LEU A 111 8.72 3.38 -7.35
C LEU A 111 10.11 3.10 -7.94
N ARG A 112 10.69 4.06 -8.66
CA ARG A 112 12.00 3.90 -9.32
C ARG A 112 13.13 3.66 -8.32
N LEU A 113 13.08 4.28 -7.14
CA LEU A 113 14.05 4.07 -6.08
C LEU A 113 13.82 2.76 -5.29
N GLY A 114 12.73 2.04 -5.57
CA GLY A 114 12.36 0.83 -4.84
C GLY A 114 11.98 1.09 -3.37
N VAL A 115 11.46 2.29 -3.08
CA VAL A 115 10.98 2.66 -1.74
C VAL A 115 9.61 2.03 -1.49
N TYR A 116 8.70 2.17 -2.47
CA TYR A 116 7.39 1.53 -2.45
C TYR A 116 6.91 1.30 -3.88
N THR A 117 6.60 0.05 -4.20
CA THR A 117 6.33 -0.42 -5.57
C THR A 117 4.96 -1.10 -5.66
N ALA A 118 4.54 -1.39 -6.89
CA ALA A 118 3.33 -2.20 -7.10
C ALA A 118 3.51 -3.66 -6.62
N ASP A 119 4.75 -4.18 -6.61
CA ASP A 119 5.04 -5.48 -6.03
C ASP A 119 4.90 -5.45 -4.50
N ASP A 120 5.35 -4.38 -3.83
CA ASP A 120 5.12 -4.21 -2.39
C ASP A 120 3.62 -4.17 -2.07
N TYR A 121 2.81 -3.51 -2.90
CA TYR A 121 1.35 -3.52 -2.75
C TYR A 121 0.79 -4.95 -2.86
N ALA A 122 1.27 -5.76 -3.81
CA ALA A 122 0.86 -7.16 -3.97
C ALA A 122 1.33 -8.03 -2.78
N ASP A 123 2.56 -7.83 -2.31
CA ASP A 123 3.14 -8.52 -1.14
C ASP A 123 2.32 -8.23 0.13
N ILE A 124 1.87 -6.98 0.32
CA ILE A 124 1.01 -6.60 1.43
C ILE A 124 -0.33 -7.34 1.36
N LEU A 125 -0.93 -7.44 0.17
CA LEU A 125 -2.17 -8.20 0.00
C LEU A 125 -1.97 -9.68 0.31
N GLU A 126 -0.93 -10.32 -0.24
CA GLU A 126 -0.63 -11.74 0.00
C GLU A 126 -0.42 -12.00 1.50
N PHE A 127 0.34 -11.11 2.16
CA PHE A 127 0.53 -11.19 3.60
C PHE A 127 -0.79 -11.08 4.38
N LEU A 128 -1.66 -10.13 4.05
CA LEU A 128 -2.95 -9.97 4.75
C LEU A 128 -3.90 -11.15 4.47
N ILE A 129 -3.92 -11.66 3.23
CA ILE A 129 -4.68 -12.86 2.85
C ILE A 129 -4.24 -14.06 3.68
N GLU A 130 -2.94 -14.28 3.82
CA GLU A 130 -2.38 -15.38 4.60
C GLU A 130 -2.65 -15.17 6.11
N ARG A 131 -2.37 -13.96 6.61
CA ARG A 131 -2.50 -13.61 8.02
C ARG A 131 -3.93 -13.80 8.52
N TRP A 132 -4.90 -13.33 7.74
CA TRP A 132 -6.33 -13.50 8.01
C TRP A 132 -6.90 -14.84 7.55
N ARG A 133 -6.07 -15.69 6.93
CA ARG A 133 -6.44 -17.02 6.42
C ARG A 133 -7.65 -16.98 5.49
N LEU A 134 -7.75 -15.95 4.64
CA LEU A 134 -8.96 -15.67 3.86
C LEU A 134 -9.34 -16.84 2.95
N GLU A 135 -8.37 -17.54 2.37
CA GLU A 135 -8.63 -18.72 1.51
C GLU A 135 -9.28 -19.89 2.25
N LYS A 136 -9.06 -19.97 3.57
CA LYS A 136 -9.55 -21.07 4.43
C LYS A 136 -10.89 -20.76 5.09
N LEU A 137 -11.47 -19.59 4.81
CA LEU A 137 -12.79 -19.25 5.34
C LEU A 137 -13.85 -20.12 4.67
N GLU A 138 -14.60 -20.84 5.51
CA GLU A 138 -15.71 -21.70 5.10
C GLU A 138 -17.06 -21.06 5.44
N GLY A 139 -18.16 -21.63 4.93
CA GLY A 139 -19.51 -21.16 5.24
C GLY A 139 -19.93 -19.86 4.53
N LEU A 140 -19.03 -19.21 3.79
CA LEU A 140 -19.33 -18.03 2.98
C LEU A 140 -20.29 -18.37 1.83
N ARG A 141 -21.32 -17.54 1.64
CA ARG A 141 -22.29 -17.64 0.53
C ARG A 141 -22.48 -16.29 -0.14
N GLY A 142 -23.01 -16.29 -1.36
CA GLY A 142 -23.39 -15.07 -2.08
C GLY A 142 -22.23 -14.09 -2.24
N GLU A 143 -22.37 -12.90 -1.69
CA GLU A 143 -21.39 -11.81 -1.79
C GLU A 143 -20.07 -12.10 -1.08
N GLY A 144 -20.11 -12.73 0.10
CA GLY A 144 -18.90 -13.08 0.84
C GLY A 144 -18.00 -14.04 0.06
N ARG A 145 -18.57 -15.03 -0.63
CA ARG A 145 -17.79 -15.95 -1.47
C ARG A 145 -17.18 -15.24 -2.68
N ARG A 146 -17.94 -14.37 -3.35
CA ARG A 146 -17.41 -13.58 -4.47
C ARG A 146 -16.30 -12.62 -4.03
N ALA A 147 -16.41 -12.04 -2.84
CA ALA A 147 -15.37 -11.21 -2.25
C ALA A 147 -14.11 -12.03 -1.96
N GLN A 148 -14.24 -13.22 -1.38
CA GLN A 148 -13.13 -14.14 -1.12
C GLN A 148 -12.39 -14.50 -2.41
N ASP A 149 -13.10 -14.98 -3.43
CA ASP A 149 -12.50 -15.37 -4.72
C ASP A 149 -11.80 -14.18 -5.40
N PHE A 150 -12.41 -12.99 -5.34
CA PHE A 150 -11.82 -11.75 -5.88
C PHE A 150 -10.53 -11.37 -5.15
N VAL A 151 -10.55 -11.31 -3.81
CA VAL A 151 -9.41 -10.86 -3.00
C VAL A 151 -8.25 -11.84 -3.11
N CYS A 152 -8.50 -13.14 -3.01
CA CYS A 152 -7.42 -14.15 -3.06
C CYS A 152 -6.77 -14.22 -4.45
N GLY A 153 -7.52 -13.93 -5.53
CA GLY A 153 -6.96 -13.84 -6.87
C GLY A 153 -6.24 -12.53 -7.20
N LEU A 154 -6.44 -11.48 -6.40
CA LEU A 154 -6.03 -10.12 -6.74
C LEU A 154 -4.50 -9.91 -6.81
N PRO A 155 -3.66 -10.46 -5.91
CA PRO A 155 -2.22 -10.23 -5.97
C PRO A 155 -1.60 -10.69 -7.29
N SER A 156 -1.95 -11.91 -7.74
CA SER A 156 -1.49 -12.46 -9.02
C SER A 156 -1.89 -11.59 -10.22
N ARG A 157 -3.06 -10.95 -10.15
CA ARG A 157 -3.55 -10.03 -11.19
C ARG A 157 -2.77 -8.72 -11.19
N ILE A 158 -2.44 -8.19 -10.01
CA ILE A 158 -1.65 -6.95 -9.88
C ILE A 158 -0.27 -7.14 -10.48
N ARG A 159 0.43 -8.24 -10.13
CA ARG A 159 1.77 -8.52 -10.68
C ARG A 159 1.78 -8.60 -12.21
N LYS A 160 0.85 -9.34 -12.80
CA LYS A 160 0.70 -9.41 -14.28
C LYS A 160 0.43 -8.07 -14.93
N LEU A 161 -0.30 -7.18 -14.25
CA LEU A 161 -0.54 -5.82 -14.75
C LEU A 161 0.72 -4.96 -14.64
N GLN A 162 1.48 -5.12 -13.55
CA GLN A 162 2.73 -4.41 -13.33
C GLN A 162 3.79 -4.81 -14.36
N GLU A 163 3.97 -6.11 -14.61
CA GLU A 163 4.90 -6.61 -15.64
C GLU A 163 4.63 -5.95 -17.01
N ARG A 164 3.36 -5.84 -17.41
CA ARG A 164 2.95 -5.18 -18.64
C ARG A 164 3.17 -3.67 -18.62
N ALA A 165 3.02 -3.03 -17.46
CA ALA A 165 3.29 -1.61 -17.30
C ALA A 165 4.80 -1.33 -17.43
N ASP A 166 5.64 -2.16 -16.82
CA ASP A 166 7.10 -2.05 -16.89
C ASP A 166 7.63 -2.30 -18.31
N GLU A 167 7.07 -3.28 -19.03
CA GLU A 167 7.39 -3.52 -20.45
C GLU A 167 7.09 -2.32 -21.33
N ARG A 168 6.04 -1.56 -21.01
CA ARG A 168 5.69 -0.32 -21.72
C ARG A 168 6.61 0.82 -21.31
N ALA A 169 6.88 0.98 -20.02
CA ALA A 169 7.75 2.02 -19.49
C ALA A 169 9.18 1.91 -20.05
N ARG A 170 9.72 0.69 -20.20
CA ARG A 170 11.04 0.43 -20.83
C ARG A 170 11.14 0.89 -22.29
N LYS A 171 10.01 1.08 -22.98
CA LYS A 171 9.96 1.56 -24.37
C LYS A 171 9.78 3.08 -24.47
N MET A 172 9.53 3.75 -23.35
CA MET A 172 9.35 5.19 -23.28
C MET A 172 10.65 5.87 -22.86
N GLU A 173 10.87 7.10 -23.32
CA GLU A 173 12.03 7.87 -22.87
C GLU A 173 11.87 8.29 -21.40
N PRO A 174 12.96 8.27 -20.60
CA PRO A 174 12.91 8.70 -19.21
C PRO A 174 12.46 10.15 -19.08
N GLN A 175 11.35 10.37 -18.38
CA GLN A 175 10.86 11.71 -18.09
C GLN A 175 11.55 12.28 -16.85
N SER A 176 11.78 13.58 -16.83
CA SER A 176 12.32 14.28 -15.67
C SER A 176 11.45 15.48 -15.34
N VAL A 177 11.16 15.66 -14.06
CA VAL A 177 10.32 16.76 -13.57
C VAL A 177 11.03 17.54 -12.48
N LYS A 178 10.63 18.80 -12.28
CA LYS A 178 11.19 19.68 -11.25
C LYS A 178 10.36 19.58 -9.98
N PHE A 179 11.01 19.33 -8.85
CA PHE A 179 10.35 19.31 -7.54
C PHE A 179 10.65 20.59 -6.76
N SER A 180 9.61 21.29 -6.29
CA SER A 180 9.77 22.51 -5.50
C SER A 180 10.48 22.26 -4.16
N TRP A 181 10.30 21.07 -3.57
CA TRP A 181 10.90 20.64 -2.30
C TRP A 181 12.44 20.65 -2.31
N ILE A 182 13.04 20.53 -3.50
CA ILE A 182 14.49 20.53 -3.69
C ILE A 182 14.93 21.69 -4.59
N PHE A 183 14.28 22.86 -4.42
CA PHE A 183 14.62 24.10 -5.11
C PHE A 183 14.47 24.00 -6.65
N ASN A 184 13.42 23.33 -7.12
CA ASN A 184 13.12 23.10 -8.54
C ASN A 184 14.22 22.34 -9.30
N LYS A 185 15.05 21.56 -8.60
CA LYS A 185 15.98 20.61 -9.24
C LYS A 185 15.18 19.52 -9.96
N GLN A 186 15.73 19.05 -11.08
CA GLN A 186 15.14 17.98 -11.87
C GLN A 186 15.50 16.60 -11.31
N VAL A 187 14.51 15.72 -11.28
CA VAL A 187 14.67 14.31 -10.90
C VAL A 187 13.99 13.47 -11.98
N THR A 188 14.64 12.37 -12.36
CA THR A 188 14.05 11.36 -13.25
C THR A 188 12.91 10.66 -12.54
N LEU A 189 11.77 10.58 -13.21
CA LEU A 189 10.62 9.79 -12.77
C LEU A 189 10.93 8.30 -12.91
#